data_AF-A0A2N2IH05-F1
#
_entry.id   AF-A0A2N2IH05-F1
#
_cell.length_a   1.000
_cell.length_b   1.000
_cell.length_c   1.000
_cell.angle_alpha   90.00
_cell.angle_beta   90.00
_cell.angle_gamma   90.00
#
_symmetry.space_group_name_H-M   'P 1'
#
loop_
_entity.id
_entity.type
_entity.pdbx_description
1 polymer ?
#
loop_
_entity_poly.entity_id
_entity_poly.type
_entity_poly.pdbx_seq_one_letter_code
_entity_poly.pdbx_strand_id
1 'polypeptide(L)' 'KFVPIVMLTTESQASTKEEGKAAGATGWIVKPFKPDQLLAVAKKLLR' A
#
# COMPACT_ATOMS: atom_id res chain seq x y z
N LYS A 1 -3.98 -0.74 -19.38
CA LYS A 1 -2.80 -1.29 -18.68
C LYS A 1 -2.96 -0.96 -17.20
N PHE A 2 -2.97 -1.96 -16.33
CA PHE A 2 -3.13 -1.76 -14.88
C PHE A 2 -1.80 -1.32 -14.27
N VAL A 3 -1.80 -0.25 -13.47
CA VAL A 3 -0.62 0.22 -12.73
C VAL A 3 -0.94 0.09 -11.24
N PRO A 4 -0.24 -0.77 -10.48
CA PRO A 4 -0.49 -0.92 -9.06
C PRO A 4 -0.04 0.33 -8.30
N ILE A 5 -0.88 0.83 -7.39
CA ILE A 5 -0.64 2.01 -6.56
C ILE A 5 -0.52 1.58 -5.10
N VAL A 6 0.56 1.95 -4.43
CA VAL A 6 0.77 1.64 -3.01
C VAL A 6 0.81 2.94 -2.21
N MET A 7 -0.04 3.04 -1.19
CA MET A 7 -0.04 4.15 -0.25
C MET A 7 0.98 3.91 0.86
N LEU A 8 1.76 4.95 1.19
CA LEU A 8 2.76 4.93 2.26
C LEU A 8 2.53 6.10 3.22
N THR A 9 1.84 5.84 4.33
CA THR A 9 1.34 6.87 5.25
C THR A 9 1.65 6.54 6.71
N THR A 10 1.51 7.49 7.64
CA THR A 10 1.51 7.23 9.10
C THR A 10 0.14 6.81 9.62
N GLU A 11 -0.91 6.92 8.81
CA GLU A 11 -2.27 6.58 9.23
C GLU A 11 -2.53 5.08 9.17
N SER A 12 -2.94 4.52 10.30
CA SER A 12 -3.28 3.10 10.47
C SER A 12 -4.78 2.84 10.61
N GLN A 13 -5.62 3.88 10.54
CA GLN A 13 -7.06 3.74 10.72
C GLN A 13 -7.66 2.92 9.58
N ALA A 14 -8.58 2.02 9.93
CA ALA A 14 -9.24 1.16 8.95
C ALA A 14 -10.07 1.97 7.95
N SER A 15 -10.67 3.08 8.39
CA SER A 15 -11.41 4.03 7.55
C SER A 15 -10.53 4.60 6.43
N THR A 16 -9.34 5.12 6.75
CA THR A 16 -8.44 5.68 5.74
C THR A 16 -7.98 4.63 4.71
N LYS A 17 -7.81 3.38 5.17
CA LYS A 17 -7.44 2.26 4.28
C LYS A 17 -8.58 1.90 3.33
N GLU A 18 -9.83 1.94 3.79
CA GLU A 18 -11.01 1.69 2.96
C GLU A 18 -11.20 2.79 1.91
N GLU A 19 -11.02 4.05 2.29
CA GLU A 19 -11.03 5.18 1.36
C GLU A 19 -9.94 5.05 0.29
N GLY A 20 -8.71 4.73 0.69
CA GLY A 20 -7.61 4.52 -0.24
C GLY A 20 -7.89 3.37 -1.21
N LYS A 21 -8.50 2.28 -0.74
CA LYS A 21 -8.90 1.16 -1.60
C LYS A 21 -10.00 1.57 -2.59
N ALA A 22 -10.99 2.35 -2.15
CA ALA A 22 -12.02 2.90 -3.02
C ALA A 22 -11.46 3.86 -4.08
N ALA A 23 -10.41 4.62 -3.73
CA ALA A 23 -9.68 5.49 -4.64
C ALA A 23 -8.75 4.75 -5.63
N GLY A 24 -8.64 3.41 -5.53
CA GLY A 24 -7.85 2.58 -6.44
C GLY A 24 -6.46 2.17 -5.93
N ALA A 25 -6.15 2.39 -4.65
CA ALA A 25 -4.92 1.87 -4.06
C ALA A 25 -4.95 0.34 -3.97
N THR A 26 -3.88 -0.28 -4.44
CA THR A 26 -3.67 -1.73 -4.47
C THR A 26 -2.90 -2.24 -3.25
N GLY A 27 -2.20 -1.33 -2.54
CA GLY A 27 -1.45 -1.65 -1.34
C GLY A 27 -1.44 -0.49 -0.33
N TRP A 28 -1.21 -0.82 0.94
CA TRP A 28 -1.13 0.13 2.04
C TRP A 28 0.01 -0.26 2.97
N ILE A 29 0.93 0.67 3.23
CA ILE A 29 2.07 0.50 4.14
C ILE A 29 2.05 1.65 5.14
N VAL A 30 2.08 1.30 6.43
CA VAL A 30 2.12 2.27 7.54
C VAL A 30 3.56 2.51 7.97
N LYS A 31 3.93 3.77 8.21
CA LYS A 31 5.23 4.17 8.76
C LYS A 31 5.24 4.06 10.30
N PRO A 32 6.39 3.72 10.92
CA PRO A 32 7.62 3.28 10.29
C PRO A 32 7.48 1.83 9.77
N PHE A 33 8.14 1.54 8.65
CA PHE A 33 8.15 0.19 8.05
C PHE A 33 9.59 -0.29 7.88
N LYS A 34 9.77 -1.61 7.79
CA LYS A 34 11.06 -2.22 7.45
C LYS A 34 11.25 -2.21 5.92
N PRO A 35 12.43 -1.87 5.39
CA PRO A 35 12.68 -1.88 3.93
C PRO A 35 12.25 -3.19 3.24
N ASP A 36 12.48 -4.34 3.88
CA ASP A 36 12.10 -5.65 3.36
C ASP A 36 10.58 -5.80 3.13
N GLN A 37 9.76 -5.10 3.92
CA GLN A 37 8.31 -5.10 3.76
C GLN A 37 7.90 -4.44 2.44
N LEU A 38 8.55 -3.34 2.06
CA LEU A 38 8.29 -2.67 0.79
C LEU A 38 8.71 -3.56 -0.38
N LEU A 39 9.88 -4.20 -0.29
CA LEU A 39 10.36 -5.12 -1.31
C LEU A 39 9.42 -6.32 -1.51
N ALA A 40 8.87 -6.87 -0.42
CA ALA A 40 7.89 -7.95 -0.48
C ALA A 40 6.59 -7.51 -1.18
N VAL A 41 6.08 -6.30 -0.88
CA VAL A 41 4.89 -5.75 -1.53
C VAL A 41 5.12 -5.50 -3.02
N ALA A 42 6.25 -4.89 -3.39
CA ALA A 42 6.60 -4.65 -4.79
C ALA A 42 6.69 -5.97 -5.58
N LYS A 43 7.37 -6.99 -5.03
CA LYS A 43 7.45 -8.33 -5.65
C LYS A 43 6.07 -8.98 -5.84
N LYS A 44 5.12 -8.73 -4.95
CA LYS A 44 3.76 -9.26 -5.05
C LYS A 44 2.94 -8.56 -6.14
N LEU A 45 3.13 -7.26 -6.32
CA LEU A 45 2.32 -6.42 -7.23
C LEU A 45 2.84 -6.40 -8.67
N LEU A 46 4.14 -6.68 -8.88
CA LEU A 46 4.79 -6.70 -10.20
C LEU A 46 4.86 -8.12 -10.81
N ARG A 47 4.19 -9.11 -10.20
CA ARG A 47 4.05 -10.46 -10.76
C ARG A 47 3.03 -10.50 -11.88
#